data_AF-A0A0C3NJ65-F1
#
_entry.id   AF-A0A0C3NJ65-F1
#
_cell.length_a   1.000
_cell.length_b   1.000
_cell.length_c   1.000
_cell.angle_alpha   90.00
_cell.angle_beta   90.00
_cell.angle_gamma   90.00
#
_symmetry.space_group_name_H-M   'P 1'
#
loop_
_entity.id
_entity.type
_entity.pdbx_description
1 polymer ?
#
loop_
_entity_poly.entity_id
_entity_poly.type
_entity_poly.pdbx_seq_one_letter_code
_entity_poly.pdbx_strand_id
1 'polypeptide(L)'
;MSTTSPKQLVDEFKKSGEFDRLRRELLSQFQHNDRITAFKSRIEDIARQRLASDSKLIHMPHDAVHRELMGEIDRYPIVERAVAEAPLLSEADFVANIRTSIERILGEIKGRENSGSADLTKEDASKAAPVAKLALPNGDIAETRRH
;
A
#
# COMPACT_ATOMS: atom_id res chain seq x y z
N MET A 1 -7.50 19.73 -1.47
CA MET A 1 -6.94 19.20 -2.73
C MET A 1 -7.93 18.20 -3.27
N SER A 2 -8.85 18.68 -4.09
CA SER A 2 -9.89 17.88 -4.72
C SER A 2 -9.21 16.85 -5.62
N THR A 3 -9.71 15.60 -5.66
CA THR A 3 -9.23 14.63 -6.66
C THR A 3 -9.79 15.03 -8.02
N THR A 4 -9.13 15.97 -8.69
CA THR A 4 -9.53 16.47 -10.01
C THR A 4 -9.06 15.53 -11.12
N SER A 5 -8.21 14.55 -10.81
CA SER A 5 -7.66 13.60 -11.77
C SER A 5 -7.86 12.14 -11.35
N PRO A 6 -8.22 11.22 -12.27
CA PRO A 6 -8.28 9.78 -12.00
C PRO A 6 -7.03 9.20 -11.34
N LYS A 7 -5.84 9.75 -11.65
CA LYS A 7 -4.57 9.32 -11.05
C LYS A 7 -4.53 9.60 -9.53
N GLN A 8 -5.01 10.77 -9.11
CA GLN A 8 -5.04 11.14 -7.70
C GLN A 8 -5.98 10.25 -6.89
N LEU A 9 -7.12 9.85 -7.48
CA LEU A 9 -8.03 8.90 -6.85
C LEU A 9 -7.37 7.53 -6.63
N VAL A 10 -6.64 7.03 -7.62
CA VAL A 10 -5.88 5.77 -7.50
C VAL A 10 -4.78 5.88 -6.44
N ASP A 11 -4.10 7.02 -6.36
CA ASP A 11 -3.05 7.24 -5.36
C ASP A 11 -3.62 7.31 -3.95
N GLU A 12 -4.75 7.99 -3.73
CA GLU A 12 -5.46 8.00 -2.44
C GLU A 12 -6.02 6.62 -2.10
N PHE A 13 -6.53 5.88 -3.10
CA PHE A 13 -6.93 4.49 -2.95
C PHE A 13 -5.79 3.59 -2.47
N LYS A 14 -4.59 3.74 -3.04
CA LYS A 14 -3.40 3.02 -2.57
C LYS A 14 -3.00 3.42 -1.15
N LYS A 15 -2.98 4.72 -0.84
CA LYS A 15 -2.64 5.23 0.50
C LYS A 15 -3.62 4.78 1.59
N SER A 16 -4.88 4.56 1.24
CA SER A 16 -5.91 4.11 2.18
C SER A 16 -5.73 2.66 2.67
N GLY A 17 -4.84 1.88 2.04
CA GLY A 17 -4.64 0.47 2.34
C GLY A 17 -5.70 -0.47 1.76
N GLU A 18 -6.70 0.05 1.03
CA GLU A 18 -7.71 -0.76 0.35
C GLU A 18 -7.10 -1.67 -0.73
N PHE A 19 -6.00 -1.23 -1.35
CA PHE A 19 -5.27 -2.07 -2.30
C PHE A 19 -4.71 -3.35 -1.65
N ASP A 20 -4.09 -3.22 -0.47
CA ASP A 20 -3.56 -4.38 0.27
C ASP A 20 -4.68 -5.25 0.82
N ARG A 21 -5.81 -4.65 1.21
CA ARG A 21 -7.02 -5.39 1.60
C ARG A 21 -7.53 -6.24 0.44
N LEU A 22 -7.72 -5.66 -0.75
CA LEU A 22 -8.16 -6.38 -1.95
C LEU A 22 -7.19 -7.49 -2.33
N ARG A 23 -5.88 -7.24 -2.24
CA ARG A 23 -4.87 -8.27 -2.51
C ARG A 23 -5.01 -9.46 -1.57
N ARG A 24 -5.19 -9.22 -0.27
CA ARG A 24 -5.38 -10.29 0.73
C ARG A 24 -6.68 -11.05 0.50
N GLU A 25 -7.75 -10.34 0.19
CA GLU A 25 -9.06 -10.93 -0.08
C GLU A 25 -9.02 -11.81 -1.33
N LEU A 26 -8.43 -11.32 -2.42
CA LEU A 26 -8.28 -12.07 -3.67
C LEU A 26 -7.40 -13.31 -3.48
N LEU A 27 -6.30 -13.19 -2.71
CA LEU A 27 -5.49 -14.34 -2.36
C LEU A 27 -6.28 -15.38 -1.55
N SER A 28 -7.05 -14.91 -0.56
CA SER A 28 -7.89 -15.78 0.25
C SER A 28 -8.95 -16.50 -0.60
N GLN A 29 -9.67 -15.79 -1.45
CA GLN A 29 -10.67 -16.37 -2.35
C GLN A 29 -10.03 -17.40 -3.29
N PHE A 30 -8.86 -17.09 -3.86
CA PHE A 30 -8.14 -18.02 -4.71
C PHE A 30 -7.72 -19.29 -3.97
N GLN A 31 -7.24 -19.18 -2.72
CA GLN A 31 -6.82 -20.32 -1.90
C GLN A 31 -7.98 -21.24 -1.49
N HIS A 32 -9.19 -20.69 -1.31
CA HIS A 32 -10.38 -21.45 -0.90
C HIS A 32 -11.26 -21.90 -2.06
N ASN A 33 -10.88 -21.57 -3.31
CA ASN A 33 -11.60 -21.99 -4.50
C ASN A 33 -11.18 -23.41 -4.91
N ASP A 34 -12.11 -24.22 -5.41
CA ASP A 34 -11.88 -25.57 -5.93
C ASP A 34 -10.73 -25.65 -6.95
N ARG A 35 -10.46 -24.54 -7.64
CA ARG A 35 -9.40 -24.39 -8.63
C ARG A 35 -7.99 -24.47 -8.04
N ILE A 36 -7.80 -24.26 -6.74
CA ILE A 36 -6.49 -24.38 -6.09
C ILE A 36 -5.93 -25.81 -6.24
N THR A 37 -6.80 -26.81 -6.30
CA THR A 37 -6.41 -28.22 -6.48
C THR A 37 -5.84 -28.45 -7.87
N ALA A 38 -6.50 -27.93 -8.91
CA ALA A 38 -5.99 -27.99 -10.28
C ALA A 38 -4.67 -27.20 -10.45
N PHE A 39 -4.56 -26.05 -9.78
CA PHE A 39 -3.32 -25.27 -9.75
C PHE A 39 -2.17 -26.04 -9.10
N LYS A 40 -2.40 -26.65 -7.92
CA LYS A 40 -1.41 -27.50 -7.25
C LYS A 40 -1.00 -28.71 -8.08
N SER A 41 -1.96 -29.39 -8.71
CA SER A 41 -1.68 -30.53 -9.60
C SER A 41 -0.73 -30.13 -10.74
N ARG A 42 -0.96 -28.97 -11.39
CA ARG A 42 -0.07 -28.50 -12.46
C ARG A 42 1.36 -28.24 -11.96
N ILE A 43 1.51 -27.68 -10.74
CA ILE A 43 2.83 -27.47 -10.12
C ILE A 43 3.51 -28.81 -9.85
N GLU A 44 2.78 -29.76 -9.27
CA GLU A 44 3.28 -31.11 -8.99
C GLU A 44 3.70 -31.83 -10.26
N ASP A 45 2.94 -31.69 -11.35
CA ASP A 45 3.25 -32.29 -12.65
C ASP A 45 4.55 -31.73 -13.23
N ILE A 46 4.73 -30.40 -13.18
CA ILE A 46 5.97 -29.74 -13.64
C ILE A 46 7.16 -30.19 -12.79
N ALA A 47 7.01 -30.22 -11.47
CA ALA A 47 8.07 -30.65 -10.57
C ALA A 47 8.44 -32.13 -10.82
N ARG A 48 7.44 -33.00 -11.01
CA ARG A 48 7.64 -34.42 -11.32
C ARG A 48 8.33 -34.61 -12.66
N GLN A 49 7.91 -33.86 -13.68
CA GLN A 49 8.54 -33.89 -15.00
C GLN A 49 9.99 -33.43 -14.93
N ARG A 50 10.30 -32.39 -14.15
CA ARG A 50 11.68 -31.90 -13.95
C ARG A 50 12.56 -32.94 -13.25
N LEU A 51 12.06 -33.57 -12.19
CA LEU A 51 12.77 -34.64 -11.47
C LEU A 51 12.99 -35.89 -12.33
N ALA A 52 12.03 -36.25 -13.18
CA ALA A 52 12.16 -37.38 -14.10
C ALA A 52 13.14 -37.09 -15.25
N SER A 53 13.23 -35.82 -15.68
CA SER A 53 14.06 -35.41 -16.82
C SER A 53 15.53 -35.21 -16.45
N ASP A 54 15.83 -34.84 -15.20
CA ASP A 54 17.19 -34.57 -14.76
C ASP A 54 17.53 -35.37 -13.49
N SER A 55 18.17 -36.52 -13.73
CA SER A 55 18.62 -37.45 -12.69
C SER A 55 19.68 -36.84 -11.75
N LYS A 56 20.31 -35.72 -12.11
CA LYS A 56 21.29 -35.06 -11.25
C LYS A 56 20.64 -34.39 -10.04
N LEU A 57 19.36 -33.99 -10.15
CA LEU A 57 18.63 -33.43 -9.01
C LEU A 57 18.49 -34.43 -7.85
N ILE A 58 18.47 -35.74 -8.14
CA ILE A 58 18.34 -36.78 -7.11
C ILE A 58 19.57 -36.80 -6.18
N HIS A 59 20.71 -36.36 -6.67
CA HIS A 59 21.99 -36.36 -5.93
C HIS A 59 22.32 -35.00 -5.31
N MET A 60 21.48 -33.99 -5.53
CA MET A 60 21.69 -32.65 -5.00
C MET A 60 21.15 -32.51 -3.57
N PRO A 61 21.72 -31.59 -2.78
CA PRO A 61 21.14 -31.24 -1.49
C PRO A 61 19.75 -30.63 -1.68
N HIS A 62 18.87 -30.88 -0.72
CA HIS A 62 17.45 -30.50 -0.77
C HIS A 62 17.22 -29.02 -1.15
N ASP A 63 18.03 -28.11 -0.60
CA ASP A 63 17.89 -26.66 -0.89
C ASP A 63 18.22 -26.31 -2.35
N ALA A 64 19.15 -27.02 -2.97
CA ALA A 64 19.49 -26.82 -4.39
C ALA A 64 18.39 -27.39 -5.30
N VAL A 65 17.84 -28.55 -4.94
CA VAL A 65 16.68 -29.14 -5.65
C VAL A 65 15.48 -28.21 -5.57
N HIS A 66 15.16 -27.69 -4.38
CA HIS A 66 14.06 -26.76 -4.21
C HIS A 66 14.23 -25.50 -5.07
N ARG A 67 15.45 -24.93 -5.11
CA ARG A 67 15.74 -23.75 -5.93
C ARG A 67 15.57 -24.02 -7.42
N GLU A 68 16.05 -25.16 -7.92
CA GLU A 68 15.88 -25.57 -9.32
C GLU A 68 14.41 -25.80 -9.67
N LEU A 69 13.65 -26.47 -8.80
CA LEU A 69 12.23 -26.71 -9.01
C LEU A 69 11.43 -25.41 -9.03
N MET A 70 11.69 -24.49 -8.10
CA MET A 70 11.06 -23.16 -8.11
C MET A 70 11.42 -22.40 -9.38
N GLY A 71 12.69 -22.41 -9.79
CA GLY A 71 13.14 -21.77 -11.03
C GLY A 71 12.53 -22.37 -12.29
N GLU A 72 12.17 -23.66 -12.29
CA GLU A 72 11.44 -24.29 -13.38
C GLU A 72 9.95 -23.91 -13.36
N ILE A 73 9.31 -23.90 -12.19
CA ILE A 73 7.91 -23.48 -12.02
C ILE A 73 7.72 -22.03 -12.51
N ASP A 74 8.65 -21.13 -12.17
CA ASP A 74 8.63 -19.73 -12.57
C ASP A 74 8.75 -19.52 -14.10
N ARG A 75 9.22 -20.51 -14.87
CA ARG A 75 9.25 -20.42 -16.35
C ARG A 75 7.88 -20.55 -16.97
N TYR A 76 6.92 -21.12 -16.26
CA TYR A 76 5.56 -21.28 -16.73
C TYR A 76 4.69 -20.19 -16.12
N PRO A 77 3.89 -19.45 -16.91
CA PRO A 77 2.98 -18.44 -16.39
C PRO A 77 1.72 -19.08 -15.77
N ILE A 78 1.92 -19.97 -14.80
CA ILE A 78 0.86 -20.80 -14.20
C ILE A 78 -0.07 -19.92 -13.36
N VAL A 79 0.51 -18.94 -12.65
CA VAL A 79 -0.23 -18.03 -11.80
C VAL A 79 -1.09 -17.09 -12.66
N GLU A 80 -0.51 -16.50 -13.70
CA GLU A 80 -1.22 -15.61 -14.62
C GLU A 80 -2.37 -16.33 -15.31
N ARG A 81 -2.15 -17.58 -15.75
CA ARG A 81 -3.21 -18.41 -16.34
C ARG A 81 -4.30 -18.74 -15.33
N ALA A 82 -3.93 -19.14 -14.11
CA ALA A 82 -4.89 -19.48 -13.07
C ALA A 82 -5.74 -18.26 -12.66
N VAL A 83 -5.14 -17.07 -12.61
CA VAL A 83 -5.84 -15.81 -12.33
C VAL A 83 -6.70 -15.37 -13.51
N ALA A 84 -6.21 -15.47 -14.75
CA ALA A 84 -6.97 -15.08 -15.95
C ALA A 84 -8.21 -15.97 -16.16
N GLU A 85 -8.11 -17.25 -15.82
CA GLU A 85 -9.24 -18.17 -15.88
C GLU A 85 -10.25 -17.91 -14.75
N ALA A 86 -9.85 -17.27 -13.65
CA ALA A 86 -10.67 -17.08 -12.47
C ALA A 86 -11.69 -15.93 -12.65
N PRO A 87 -13.00 -16.19 -12.47
CA PRO A 87 -14.02 -15.14 -12.55
C PRO A 87 -14.00 -14.17 -11.35
N LEU A 88 -13.08 -14.34 -10.40
CA LEU A 88 -12.98 -13.57 -9.14
C LEU A 88 -12.96 -12.06 -9.36
N LEU A 89 -12.33 -11.60 -10.44
CA LEU A 89 -12.28 -10.17 -10.80
C LEU A 89 -13.56 -9.64 -11.45
N SER A 90 -14.43 -10.55 -11.92
CA SER A 90 -15.71 -10.26 -12.58
C SER A 90 -16.91 -10.46 -11.65
N GLU A 91 -16.70 -10.88 -10.41
CA GLU A 91 -17.78 -11.06 -9.44
C GLU A 91 -18.40 -9.70 -9.07
N ALA A 92 -19.73 -9.65 -9.07
CA ALA A 92 -20.48 -8.43 -8.80
C ALA A 92 -20.16 -7.84 -7.41
N ASP A 93 -19.96 -8.72 -6.43
CA ASP A 93 -19.62 -8.34 -5.05
C ASP A 93 -18.23 -7.70 -4.97
N PHE A 94 -17.26 -8.21 -5.72
CA PHE A 94 -15.92 -7.64 -5.81
C PHE A 94 -15.94 -6.22 -6.37
N VAL A 95 -16.71 -6.00 -7.45
CA VAL A 95 -16.87 -4.66 -8.06
C VAL A 95 -17.63 -3.71 -7.13
N ALA A 96 -18.67 -4.19 -6.44
CA ALA A 96 -19.43 -3.41 -5.48
C ALA A 96 -18.55 -2.95 -4.29
N ASN A 97 -17.67 -3.82 -3.81
CA ASN A 97 -16.72 -3.50 -2.73
C ASN A 97 -15.73 -2.41 -3.16
N ILE A 98 -15.15 -2.51 -4.36
CA ILE A 98 -14.26 -1.47 -4.91
C ILE A 98 -15.00 -0.14 -5.01
N ARG A 99 -16.21 -0.15 -5.56
CA ARG A 99 -17.02 1.05 -5.73
C ARG A 99 -17.33 1.71 -4.39
N THR A 100 -17.72 0.93 -3.39
CA THR A 100 -17.98 1.41 -2.02
C THR A 100 -16.75 2.06 -1.41
N SER A 101 -15.57 1.42 -1.55
CA SER A 101 -14.31 1.97 -1.05
C SER A 101 -13.93 3.28 -1.76
N ILE A 102 -14.16 3.38 -3.07
CA ILE A 102 -13.93 4.62 -3.83
C ILE A 102 -14.88 5.73 -3.39
N GLU A 103 -16.17 5.44 -3.24
CA GLU A 103 -17.19 6.40 -2.79
C GLU A 103 -16.85 6.94 -1.38
N ARG A 104 -16.39 6.07 -0.48
CA ARG A 104 -15.89 6.45 0.84
C ARG A 104 -14.72 7.43 0.75
N ILE A 105 -13.70 7.11 -0.05
CA ILE A 105 -12.51 7.96 -0.22
C ILE A 105 -12.88 9.33 -0.80
N LEU A 106 -13.76 9.36 -1.81
CA LEU A 106 -14.26 10.61 -2.38
C LEU A 106 -15.02 11.45 -1.34
N GLY A 107 -15.83 10.82 -0.48
CA GLY A 107 -16.52 11.47 0.62
C GLY A 107 -15.56 12.07 1.66
N GLU A 108 -14.52 11.33 2.06
CA GLU A 108 -13.50 11.78 3.01
C GLU A 108 -12.69 12.95 2.47
N ILE A 109 -12.35 12.94 1.18
CA ILE A 109 -11.65 14.03 0.52
C ILE A 109 -12.53 15.29 0.51
N LYS A 110 -13.80 15.18 0.13
CA LYS A 110 -14.75 16.30 0.14
C LYS A 110 -14.99 16.85 1.56
N GLY A 111 -15.03 15.97 2.56
CA GLY A 111 -15.14 16.37 3.97
C GLY A 111 -13.93 17.16 4.48
N ARG A 112 -12.70 16.76 4.10
CA ARG A 112 -11.45 17.47 4.45
C ARG A 112 -11.38 18.88 3.84
N GLU A 113 -11.93 19.08 2.65
CA GLU A 113 -11.95 20.41 2.02
C GLU A 113 -12.88 21.38 2.76
N ASN A 114 -14.01 20.89 3.29
CA ASN A 114 -14.96 21.71 4.04
C ASN A 114 -14.48 22.07 5.46
N SER A 115 -13.64 21.23 6.07
CA SER A 115 -13.09 21.49 7.41
C SER A 115 -11.83 22.37 7.41
N GLY A 116 -11.13 22.48 6.28
CA GLY A 116 -9.90 23.28 6.15
C GLY A 116 -10.12 24.78 5.94
N SER A 117 -11.37 25.22 5.74
CA SER A 117 -11.74 26.62 5.48
C SER A 117 -12.33 27.36 6.68
N ALA A 118 -12.32 26.77 7.89
CA ALA A 118 -12.95 27.35 9.08
C ALA A 118 -11.96 27.93 10.12
N ASP A 119 -10.65 27.82 9.92
CA ASP A 119 -9.64 28.12 10.95
C ASP A 119 -8.68 29.26 10.60
N LEU A 120 -9.16 30.33 9.95
CA LEU A 120 -8.39 31.55 9.68
C LEU A 120 -9.23 32.84 9.77
N THR A 121 -10.03 33.02 10.82
CA THR A 121 -10.60 34.36 11.14
C THR A 121 -10.87 34.55 12.62
N LYS A 122 -9.87 34.41 13.50
CA LYS A 122 -9.91 35.00 14.86
C LYS A 122 -8.51 35.30 15.37
N GLU A 123 -7.87 36.32 14.81
CA GLU A 123 -6.83 37.03 15.56
C GLU A 123 -6.66 38.45 15.00
N ASP A 124 -7.58 39.33 15.41
CA ASP A 124 -7.18 40.71 15.70
C ASP A 124 -8.15 41.32 16.72
N ALA A 125 -7.66 42.34 17.43
CA ALA A 125 -8.29 43.12 18.49
C ALA A 125 -8.21 42.55 19.92
N SER A 126 -7.04 42.65 20.56
CA SER A 126 -6.89 43.48 21.76
C SER A 126 -5.45 43.51 22.28
N LYS A 127 -4.70 44.59 21.97
CA LYS A 127 -4.01 45.38 23.01
C LYS A 127 -3.40 46.66 22.44
N ALA A 128 -4.07 47.77 22.73
CA ALA A 128 -3.51 49.10 22.64
C ALA A 128 -2.39 49.31 23.67
N ALA A 129 -1.37 50.08 23.28
CA ALA A 129 -0.30 50.59 24.13
C ALA A 129 -0.83 51.53 25.24
N PRO A 130 0.00 51.90 26.23
CA PRO A 130 0.75 53.14 26.03
C PRO A 130 2.19 53.14 26.57
N VAL A 131 2.93 54.10 26.03
CA VAL A 131 4.35 54.42 26.20
C VAL A 131 4.59 55.25 27.48
N ALA A 132 5.63 54.91 28.24
CA ALA A 132 6.39 55.81 29.14
C ALA A 132 7.80 55.20 29.35
N LYS A 133 8.88 55.71 28.74
CA LYS A 133 9.80 56.81 29.12
C LYS A 133 10.62 56.58 30.42
N LEU A 134 11.93 56.88 30.31
CA LEU A 134 13.01 56.90 31.33
C LEU A 134 13.56 55.51 31.72
N ALA A 135 14.86 55.22 31.80
CA ALA A 135 16.09 56.02 31.80
C ALA A 135 17.29 55.10 31.43
N LEU A 136 18.27 55.63 30.69
CA LEU A 136 19.69 55.25 30.82
C LEU A 136 20.26 55.98 32.06
N PRO A 137 21.36 55.57 32.74
CA PRO A 137 22.60 55.13 32.09
C PRO A 137 23.55 54.16 32.88
N ASN A 138 24.64 53.82 32.18
CA ASN A 138 25.99 53.48 32.68
C ASN A 138 26.31 52.06 33.18
N GLY A 139 27.33 51.47 32.52
CA GLY A 139 28.48 50.80 33.12
C GLY A 139 28.26 49.39 33.65
N ASP A 140 28.82 48.36 33.00
CA ASP A 140 30.20 47.93 33.32
C ASP A 140 30.63 46.72 32.48
N ILE A 141 31.95 46.62 32.40
CA ILE A 141 32.79 45.68 31.66
C ILE A 141 33.10 44.48 32.58
N ALA A 142 33.06 43.24 32.07
CA ALA A 142 33.91 42.09 32.46
C ALA A 142 33.42 40.83 31.73
N GLU A 143 34.27 40.18 30.91
CA GLU A 143 34.93 38.89 31.22
C GLU A 143 33.99 37.84 31.82
N THR A 144 33.82 36.65 31.23
CA THR A 144 34.63 35.46 31.57
C THR A 144 34.28 34.26 30.67
N ARG A 145 35.26 33.77 29.89
CA ARG A 145 35.79 32.38 29.82
C ARG A 145 34.86 31.15 29.54
N ARG A 146 35.40 30.30 28.65
CA ARG A 146 35.12 28.86 28.35
C ARG A 146 33.88 28.62 27.48
N HIS A 147 33.92 27.85 26.39
CA HIS A 147 34.73 26.68 26.03
C HIS A 147 35.17 26.73 24.56
#